data_AF-A0A1Y2DMJ6-F1
#
_entry.id   AF-A0A1Y2DMJ6-F1
#
_cell.length_a   1.000
_cell.length_b   1.000
_cell.length_c   1.000
_cell.angle_alpha   90.00
_cell.angle_beta   90.00
_cell.angle_gamma   90.00
#
_symmetry.space_group_name_H-M   'P 1'
#
loop_
_entity.id
_entity.type
_entity.pdbx_description
1 polymer ?
#
loop_
_entity_poly.entity_id
_entity_poly.type
_entity_poly.pdbx_seq_one_letter_code
_entity_poly.pdbx_strand_id
1 'polypeptide(L)'
;MLKKQFNSYFLEGKLFLYVFFLLITCIYGQKEYPSFDLPSECSASEYFDYSSLTCRACEINNAIPDENGICSCKFGYYINHVISSFYTCTACDINYSSTADRKNCMKCTYGYNEEQKSCTCPVGHYIVEEYDVNENSYYAVCKECPENSYPSEDLSSCIYCTGDTKPALIKGKYQCSCYDNILVVTLTNLK
;
A
#
# COMPACT_ATOMS: atom_id res chain seq x y z
N MET A 1 5.79 21.35 81.99
CA MET A 1 6.70 21.29 80.82
C MET A 1 6.34 20.10 79.88
N LEU A 2 5.13 20.02 79.31
CA LEU A 2 4.80 18.90 78.37
C LEU A 2 3.92 19.28 77.16
N LYS A 3 3.48 20.54 77.02
CA LYS A 3 2.52 20.94 75.96
C LYS A 3 3.16 21.57 74.71
N LYS A 4 4.38 22.14 74.81
CA LYS A 4 5.07 22.78 73.67
C LYS A 4 5.91 21.81 72.81
N GLN A 5 6.41 20.72 73.38
CA GLN A 5 7.16 19.71 72.62
C GLN A 5 6.25 18.83 71.75
N PHE A 6 5.04 18.50 72.21
CA PHE A 6 4.13 17.59 71.48
C PHE A 6 3.60 18.14 70.13
N ASN A 7 3.55 19.47 69.96
CA ASN A 7 3.00 20.08 68.74
C ASN A 7 4.01 20.19 67.58
N SER A 8 5.32 20.17 67.85
CA SER A 8 6.35 20.24 66.81
C SER A 8 6.51 18.88 66.12
N TYR A 9 6.53 17.79 66.89
CA TYR A 9 6.65 16.42 66.36
C TYR A 9 5.39 15.95 65.61
N PHE A 10 4.23 16.53 65.91
CA PHE A 10 2.95 16.15 65.28
C PHE A 10 2.74 16.79 63.90
N LEU A 11 3.31 17.98 63.64
CA LEU A 11 3.30 18.61 62.32
C LEU A 11 4.30 17.95 61.37
N GLU A 12 5.50 17.62 61.85
CA GLU A 12 6.52 16.94 61.04
C GLU A 12 6.10 15.52 60.68
N GLY A 13 5.48 14.78 61.61
CA GLY A 13 4.95 13.44 61.34
C GLY A 13 3.82 13.43 60.30
N LYS A 14 2.95 14.45 60.30
CA LYS A 14 1.89 14.60 59.30
C LYS A 14 2.41 15.02 57.93
N LEU A 15 3.42 15.91 57.89
CA LEU A 15 4.08 16.31 56.65
C LEU A 15 4.83 15.13 56.02
N PHE A 16 5.51 14.32 56.84
CA PHE A 16 6.22 13.12 56.40
C PHE A 16 5.25 12.06 55.87
N LEU A 17 4.10 11.85 56.53
CA LEU A 17 3.05 10.94 56.08
C LEU A 17 2.42 11.40 54.75
N TYR A 18 2.22 12.71 54.56
CA TYR A 18 1.67 13.26 53.33
C TYR A 18 2.65 13.16 52.15
N VAL A 19 3.94 13.43 52.40
CA VAL A 19 5.01 13.24 51.40
C VAL A 19 5.18 11.76 51.07
N PHE A 20 5.09 10.87 52.04
CA PHE A 20 5.13 9.42 51.83
C PHE A 20 3.92 8.92 51.03
N PHE A 21 2.71 9.41 51.32
CA PHE A 21 1.51 9.11 50.53
C PHE A 21 1.60 9.64 49.09
N LEU A 22 2.13 10.87 48.89
CA LEU A 22 2.37 11.45 47.57
C LEU A 22 3.42 10.68 46.77
N LEU A 23 4.47 10.20 47.43
CA LEU A 23 5.49 9.35 46.82
C LEU A 23 4.88 8.00 46.41
N ILE A 24 4.08 7.37 47.28
CA ILE A 24 3.37 6.12 46.94
C ILE A 24 2.44 6.31 45.74
N THR A 25 1.67 7.40 45.65
CA THR A 25 0.80 7.63 44.49
C THR A 25 1.57 7.90 43.19
N CYS A 26 2.81 8.43 43.27
CA CYS A 26 3.69 8.55 42.11
C CYS A 26 4.31 7.21 41.67
N ILE A 27 4.64 6.32 42.61
CA ILE A 27 5.31 5.05 42.30
C ILE A 27 4.32 3.99 41.78
N TYR A 28 3.06 4.04 42.23
CA TYR A 28 2.00 3.11 41.79
C TYR A 28 1.12 3.64 40.64
N GLY A 29 1.41 4.85 40.14
CA GLY A 29 0.72 5.45 39.00
C GLY A 29 1.23 4.92 37.65
N GLN A 30 1.49 3.62 37.51
CA GLN A 30 1.65 3.05 36.18
C GLN A 30 0.25 2.96 35.56
N LYS A 31 -0.10 3.95 34.73
CA LYS A 31 -1.16 3.73 33.74
C LYS A 31 -0.64 2.63 32.84
N GLU A 32 -1.03 1.39 33.09
CA GLU A 32 -1.10 0.38 32.05
C GLU A 32 -2.08 0.94 31.02
N TYR A 33 -1.52 1.58 30.00
CA TYR A 33 -2.24 1.72 28.74
C TYR A 33 -2.52 0.28 28.32
N PRO A 34 -3.79 -0.12 28.10
CA PRO A 34 -4.04 -1.43 27.53
C PRO A 34 -3.14 -1.54 26.29
N SER A 35 -2.37 -2.62 26.19
CA SER A 35 -1.66 -2.91 24.95
C SER A 35 -2.72 -2.88 23.87
N PHE A 36 -2.64 -1.89 23.00
CA PHE A 36 -3.45 -1.89 21.81
C PHE A 36 -2.76 -2.86 20.87
N ASP A 37 -2.97 -4.15 21.13
CA ASP A 37 -2.70 -5.19 20.17
C ASP A 37 -3.65 -4.88 19.01
N LEU A 38 -3.16 -4.10 18.03
CA LEU A 38 -3.84 -4.00 16.74
C LEU A 38 -4.08 -5.46 16.34
N PRO A 39 -5.35 -5.86 16.08
CA PRO A 39 -5.60 -7.21 15.64
C PRO A 39 -4.64 -7.49 14.48
N SER A 40 -3.89 -8.58 14.66
CA SER A 40 -3.05 -9.20 13.64
C SER A 40 -3.74 -9.05 12.30
N GLU A 41 -3.07 -8.40 11.35
CA GLU A 41 -3.42 -8.26 9.93
C GLU A 41 -4.82 -8.78 9.58
N CYS A 42 -5.78 -7.86 9.36
CA CYS A 42 -7.11 -8.22 8.88
C CYS A 42 -7.01 -9.16 7.66
N SER A 43 -8.01 -10.02 7.46
CA SER A 43 -7.95 -10.98 6.35
C SER A 43 -7.82 -10.26 5.00
N ALA A 44 -7.36 -10.96 3.96
CA ALA A 44 -7.12 -10.36 2.63
C ALA A 44 -8.35 -9.68 1.98
N SER A 45 -9.55 -9.91 2.50
CA SER A 45 -10.82 -9.28 2.07
C SER A 45 -11.35 -8.21 3.02
N GLU A 46 -10.61 -7.91 4.08
CA GLU A 46 -11.00 -7.01 5.16
C GLU A 46 -9.98 -5.90 5.34
N TYR A 47 -10.46 -4.74 5.75
CA TYR A 47 -9.64 -3.61 6.14
C TYR A 47 -9.82 -3.31 7.62
N PHE A 48 -8.80 -2.73 8.25
CA PHE A 48 -8.90 -2.33 9.65
C PHE A 48 -9.58 -0.95 9.75
N ASP A 49 -10.80 -0.92 10.28
CA ASP A 49 -11.53 0.33 10.50
C ASP A 49 -11.09 0.98 11.83
N TYR A 50 -10.25 2.01 11.74
CA TYR A 50 -9.77 2.78 12.89
C TYR A 50 -10.88 3.46 13.70
N SER A 51 -12.07 3.71 13.12
CA SER A 51 -13.18 4.35 13.82
C SER A 51 -13.87 3.41 14.80
N SER A 52 -13.93 2.12 14.45
CA SER A 52 -14.56 1.07 15.27
C SER A 52 -13.57 0.12 15.91
N LEU A 53 -12.28 0.22 15.55
CA LEU A 53 -11.19 -0.64 16.02
C LEU A 53 -11.46 -2.13 15.71
N THR A 54 -12.08 -2.40 14.56
CA THR A 54 -12.45 -3.75 14.11
C THR A 54 -12.08 -3.96 12.65
N CYS A 55 -11.81 -5.22 12.26
CA CYS A 55 -11.72 -5.58 10.85
C CYS A 55 -13.12 -5.57 10.23
N ARG A 56 -13.27 -4.89 9.10
CA ARG A 56 -14.51 -4.86 8.32
C ARG A 56 -14.23 -5.41 6.94
N ALA A 57 -15.15 -6.25 6.45
CA ALA A 57 -15.11 -6.68 5.07
C ALA A 57 -15.36 -5.48 4.16
N CYS A 58 -14.74 -5.50 2.98
CA CYS A 58 -15.21 -4.67 1.87
C CYS A 58 -16.56 -5.24 1.41
N GLU A 59 -17.64 -4.84 2.09
CA GLU A 59 -18.99 -5.44 2.01
C GLU A 59 -19.68 -5.33 0.64
N ILE A 60 -18.97 -4.95 -0.43
CA ILE A 60 -19.57 -4.75 -1.75
C ILE A 60 -18.76 -5.46 -2.84
N ASN A 61 -19.44 -6.44 -3.43
CA ASN A 61 -19.12 -7.21 -4.64
C ASN A 61 -17.97 -6.64 -5.47
N ASN A 62 -16.79 -7.25 -5.34
CA ASN A 62 -15.59 -6.96 -6.12
C ASN A 62 -14.76 -5.75 -5.65
N ALA A 63 -14.90 -5.32 -4.40
CA ALA A 63 -13.91 -4.50 -3.71
C ALA A 63 -12.87 -5.36 -2.96
N ILE A 64 -11.66 -4.82 -2.78
CA ILE A 64 -10.56 -5.37 -1.99
C ILE A 64 -9.91 -4.24 -1.18
N PRO A 65 -9.29 -4.53 -0.02
CA PRO A 65 -8.49 -3.55 0.70
C PRO A 65 -7.33 -3.05 -0.18
N ASP A 66 -7.10 -1.74 -0.20
CA ASP A 66 -5.92 -1.11 -0.77
C ASP A 66 -4.78 -1.02 0.26
N GLU A 67 -3.62 -0.54 -0.18
CA GLU A 67 -2.44 -0.38 0.68
C GLU A 67 -2.65 0.61 1.83
N ASN A 68 -3.65 1.49 1.75
CA ASN A 68 -4.00 2.46 2.78
C ASN A 68 -5.01 1.92 3.79
N GLY A 69 -5.45 0.67 3.64
CA GLY A 69 -6.48 0.08 4.49
C GLY A 69 -7.87 0.67 4.20
N ILE A 70 -8.13 1.12 2.97
CA ILE A 70 -9.44 1.53 2.49
C ILE A 70 -9.84 0.54 1.40
N CYS A 71 -11.14 0.25 1.27
CA CYS A 71 -11.57 -0.57 0.14
C CYS A 71 -11.31 0.17 -1.19
N SER A 72 -10.95 -0.59 -2.23
CA SER A 72 -10.90 -0.17 -3.63
C SER A 72 -11.52 -1.24 -4.54
N CYS A 73 -11.97 -0.89 -5.74
CA CYS A 73 -12.52 -1.87 -6.68
C CYS A 73 -11.41 -2.72 -7.32
N LYS A 74 -11.70 -4.01 -7.54
CA LYS A 74 -10.84 -4.92 -8.32
C LYS A 74 -10.67 -4.42 -9.76
N PHE A 75 -9.61 -4.86 -10.42
CA PHE A 75 -9.42 -4.61 -11.85
C PHE A 75 -10.64 -5.04 -12.67
N GLY A 76 -11.00 -4.20 -13.64
CA GLY A 76 -12.20 -4.37 -14.47
C GLY A 76 -13.49 -3.94 -13.78
N TYR A 77 -13.42 -3.31 -12.61
CA TYR A 77 -14.56 -2.70 -11.93
C TYR A 77 -14.28 -1.24 -11.59
N TYR A 78 -15.30 -0.41 -11.70
CA TYR A 78 -15.23 1.02 -11.40
C TYR A 78 -16.21 1.43 -10.30
N ILE A 79 -15.91 2.55 -9.66
CA ILE A 79 -16.72 3.19 -8.63
C ILE A 79 -17.91 3.90 -9.29
N ASN A 80 -19.12 3.36 -9.15
CA ASN A 80 -20.31 3.90 -9.81
C ASN A 80 -21.13 4.84 -8.91
N HIS A 81 -21.35 4.44 -7.66
CA HIS A 81 -22.11 5.25 -6.70
C HIS A 81 -21.34 5.41 -5.40
N VAL A 82 -21.32 6.64 -4.89
CA VAL A 82 -20.87 6.94 -3.52
C VAL A 82 -22.12 7.28 -2.71
N ILE A 83 -22.54 6.38 -1.83
CA ILE A 83 -23.65 6.58 -0.90
C ILE A 83 -23.03 6.78 0.48
N SER A 84 -22.95 8.04 0.92
CA SER A 84 -22.26 8.41 2.16
C SER A 84 -20.79 7.95 2.16
N SER A 85 -20.35 7.20 3.15
CA SER A 85 -19.00 6.63 3.27
C SER A 85 -18.80 5.29 2.54
N PHE A 86 -19.79 4.82 1.78
CA PHE A 86 -19.72 3.57 1.05
C PHE A 86 -19.79 3.81 -0.45
N TYR A 87 -19.10 2.98 -1.22
CA TYR A 87 -19.15 3.05 -2.67
C TYR A 87 -19.37 1.67 -3.29
N THR A 88 -20.02 1.61 -4.45
CA THR A 88 -20.29 0.36 -5.16
C THR A 88 -19.36 0.15 -6.36
N CYS A 89 -18.92 -1.09 -6.55
CA CYS A 89 -18.11 -1.49 -7.70
C CYS A 89 -19.00 -2.12 -8.79
N THR A 90 -19.02 -1.50 -9.97
CA THR A 90 -19.73 -2.01 -11.16
C THR A 90 -18.70 -2.54 -12.15
N ALA A 91 -19.01 -3.66 -12.82
CA ALA A 91 -18.14 -4.21 -13.84
C ALA A 91 -18.05 -3.28 -15.06
N CYS A 92 -16.87 -3.19 -15.65
CA CYS A 92 -16.69 -2.61 -16.98
C CYS A 92 -17.23 -3.55 -18.07
N ASP A 93 -17.53 -2.99 -19.23
CA ASP A 93 -17.97 -3.75 -20.41
C ASP A 93 -16.87 -4.68 -20.96
N ILE A 94 -17.26 -5.55 -21.89
CA ILE A 94 -16.34 -6.50 -22.54
C ILE A 94 -15.24 -5.73 -23.27
N ASN A 95 -13.97 -6.13 -23.07
CA ASN A 95 -12.77 -5.45 -23.58
C ASN A 95 -12.49 -4.06 -22.96
N TYR A 96 -13.12 -3.75 -21.83
CA TYR A 96 -12.80 -2.59 -21.02
C TYR A 96 -12.14 -3.04 -19.71
N SER A 97 -11.19 -2.23 -19.25
CA SER A 97 -10.60 -2.31 -17.92
C SER A 97 -11.00 -1.08 -17.12
N SER A 98 -10.86 -1.11 -15.81
CA SER A 98 -10.96 0.08 -14.96
C SER A 98 -9.72 0.96 -15.09
N THR A 99 -9.86 2.27 -14.97
CA THR A 99 -8.74 3.21 -14.77
C THR A 99 -7.95 2.89 -13.51
N ALA A 100 -6.74 3.41 -13.36
CA ALA A 100 -5.83 3.17 -12.25
C ALA A 100 -6.46 3.57 -10.91
N ASP A 101 -7.20 4.68 -10.91
CA ASP A 101 -7.95 5.18 -9.76
C ASP A 101 -9.32 4.50 -9.56
N ARG A 102 -9.67 3.55 -10.43
CA ARG A 102 -10.92 2.78 -10.44
C ARG A 102 -12.18 3.65 -10.55
N LYS A 103 -12.11 4.88 -11.04
CA LYS A 103 -13.31 5.74 -11.15
C LYS A 103 -14.05 5.59 -12.47
N ASN A 104 -13.36 5.16 -13.52
CA ASN A 104 -13.95 5.03 -14.84
C ASN A 104 -13.56 3.70 -15.48
N CYS A 105 -14.27 3.34 -16.54
CA CYS A 105 -13.84 2.29 -17.47
C CYS A 105 -13.07 2.90 -18.63
N MET A 106 -12.02 2.22 -19.05
CA MET A 106 -11.18 2.54 -20.19
C MET A 106 -11.18 1.38 -21.19
N LYS A 107 -11.22 1.73 -22.48
CA LYS A 107 -11.20 0.75 -23.57
C LYS A 107 -9.77 0.28 -23.84
N CYS A 108 -9.59 -1.04 -23.94
CA CYS A 108 -8.29 -1.61 -24.29
C CYS A 108 -8.03 -1.49 -25.80
N THR A 109 -6.95 -0.80 -26.20
CA THR A 109 -6.66 -0.55 -27.61
C THR A 109 -5.86 -1.65 -28.30
N TYR A 110 -5.05 -2.40 -27.53
CA TYR A 110 -4.20 -3.47 -28.06
C TYR A 110 -4.78 -4.86 -27.81
N GLY A 111 -5.01 -5.21 -26.55
CA GLY A 111 -5.57 -6.49 -26.15
C GLY A 111 -6.14 -6.47 -24.74
N TYR A 112 -6.90 -7.50 -24.41
CA TYR A 112 -7.58 -7.65 -23.12
C TYR A 112 -7.31 -9.04 -22.54
N ASN A 113 -6.98 -9.09 -21.25
CA ASN A 113 -6.86 -10.33 -20.50
C ASN A 113 -8.13 -10.56 -19.68
N GLU A 114 -8.93 -11.55 -20.07
CA GLU A 114 -10.21 -11.87 -19.42
C GLU A 114 -10.03 -12.34 -17.97
N GLU A 115 -8.96 -13.09 -17.67
CA GLU A 115 -8.70 -13.64 -16.33
C GLU A 115 -8.33 -12.52 -15.34
N GLN A 116 -7.47 -11.59 -15.78
CA GLN A 116 -7.01 -10.47 -14.98
C GLN A 116 -7.95 -9.26 -15.04
N LYS A 117 -8.91 -9.27 -15.98
CA LYS A 117 -9.79 -8.15 -16.32
C LYS A 117 -9.02 -6.84 -16.57
N SER A 118 -7.88 -6.95 -17.22
CA SER A 118 -6.94 -5.85 -17.45
C SER A 118 -6.59 -5.73 -18.94
N CYS A 119 -6.20 -4.53 -19.35
CA CYS A 119 -5.65 -4.34 -20.70
C CYS A 119 -4.24 -4.93 -20.78
N THR A 120 -3.87 -5.42 -21.94
CA THR A 120 -2.52 -5.91 -22.24
C THR A 120 -1.82 -4.99 -23.23
N CYS A 121 -0.50 -4.95 -23.20
CA CYS A 121 0.32 -4.23 -24.17
C CYS A 121 1.38 -5.14 -24.81
N PRO A 122 1.96 -4.73 -25.95
CA PRO A 122 3.12 -5.40 -26.51
C PRO A 122 4.27 -5.46 -25.49
N VAL A 123 5.18 -6.40 -25.72
CA VAL A 123 6.42 -6.53 -24.96
C VAL A 123 7.17 -5.20 -24.93
N GLY A 124 7.63 -4.76 -23.76
CA GLY A 124 8.38 -3.51 -23.56
C GLY A 124 7.51 -2.26 -23.45
N HIS A 125 6.19 -2.38 -23.45
CA HIS A 125 5.27 -1.25 -23.38
C HIS A 125 4.48 -1.24 -22.07
N TYR A 126 4.10 -0.04 -21.63
CA TYR A 126 3.24 0.20 -20.47
C TYR A 126 1.95 0.93 -20.91
N ILE A 127 0.95 0.94 -20.04
CA ILE A 127 -0.36 1.55 -20.29
C ILE A 127 -0.32 3.03 -19.89
N VAL A 128 -0.80 3.89 -20.78
CA VAL A 128 -1.16 5.27 -20.49
C VAL A 128 -2.66 5.43 -20.66
N GLU A 129 -3.29 6.01 -19.64
CA GLU A 129 -4.71 6.35 -19.67
C GLU A 129 -4.89 7.68 -20.37
N GLU A 130 -5.55 7.66 -21.53
CA GLU A 130 -5.87 8.85 -22.31
C GLU A 130 -7.37 9.07 -22.33
N TYR A 131 -7.79 10.33 -22.21
CA TYR A 131 -9.19 10.71 -22.29
C TYR A 131 -9.49 11.37 -23.63
N ASP A 132 -10.40 10.79 -24.41
CA ASP A 132 -10.89 11.40 -25.64
C ASP A 132 -12.14 12.25 -25.33
N VAL A 133 -12.02 13.55 -25.58
CA VAL A 133 -13.09 14.52 -25.34
C VAL A 133 -14.24 14.36 -26.33
N ASN A 134 -13.98 13.92 -27.57
CA ASN A 134 -15.01 13.76 -28.60
C ASN A 134 -15.88 12.53 -28.32
N GLU A 135 -15.27 11.47 -27.81
CA GLU A 135 -15.94 10.20 -27.51
C GLU A 135 -16.33 10.06 -26.03
N ASN A 136 -15.98 11.06 -25.21
CA ASN A 136 -16.23 11.09 -23.77
C ASN A 136 -15.84 9.76 -23.08
N SER A 137 -14.68 9.23 -23.45
CA SER A 137 -14.25 7.87 -23.11
C SER A 137 -12.76 7.82 -22.79
N TYR A 138 -12.39 6.93 -21.87
CA TYR A 138 -10.99 6.64 -21.55
C TYR A 138 -10.46 5.50 -22.42
N TYR A 139 -9.17 5.57 -22.71
CA TYR A 139 -8.44 4.64 -23.57
C TYR A 139 -7.14 4.20 -22.89
N ALA A 140 -6.88 2.89 -22.93
CA ALA A 140 -5.57 2.34 -22.56
C ALA A 140 -4.67 2.33 -23.78
N VAL A 141 -3.74 3.29 -23.86
CA VAL A 141 -2.79 3.43 -24.97
C VAL A 141 -1.44 2.85 -24.55
N CYS A 142 -0.91 1.94 -25.35
CA CYS A 142 0.39 1.34 -25.08
C CYS A 142 1.51 2.27 -25.55
N LYS A 143 2.42 2.64 -24.64
CA LYS A 143 3.63 3.41 -24.95
C LYS A 143 4.86 2.60 -24.61
N GLU A 144 5.90 2.73 -25.45
CA GLU A 144 7.17 2.05 -25.23
C GLU A 144 7.84 2.59 -23.98
N CYS A 145 8.44 1.71 -23.18
CA CYS A 145 9.23 2.14 -22.04
C CYS A 145 10.51 2.85 -22.53
N PRO A 146 10.93 3.93 -21.84
CA PRO A 146 12.17 4.62 -22.16
C PRO A 146 13.40 3.70 -22.15
N GLU A 147 14.48 4.15 -22.79
CA GLU A 147 15.74 3.41 -22.81
C GLU A 147 16.21 3.05 -21.38
N ASN A 148 16.77 1.85 -21.23
CA ASN A 148 17.22 1.31 -19.94
C ASN A 148 16.10 1.12 -18.90
N SER A 149 14.85 0.97 -19.34
CA SER A 149 13.72 0.62 -18.49
C SER A 149 12.88 -0.51 -19.10
N TYR A 150 11.98 -1.07 -18.29
CA TYR A 150 11.03 -2.12 -18.70
C TYR A 150 9.69 -1.93 -18.00
N PRO A 151 8.58 -2.46 -18.54
CA PRO A 151 7.27 -2.28 -17.93
C PRO A 151 7.13 -3.06 -16.62
N SER A 152 6.42 -2.49 -15.65
CA SER A 152 6.01 -3.19 -14.43
C SER A 152 5.09 -4.39 -14.75
N GLU A 153 4.97 -5.35 -13.81
CA GLU A 153 4.16 -6.56 -14.04
C GLU A 153 2.67 -6.25 -14.32
N ASP A 154 2.15 -5.16 -13.75
CA ASP A 154 0.78 -4.66 -13.95
C ASP A 154 0.66 -3.64 -15.12
N LEU A 155 1.76 -3.39 -15.83
CA LEU A 155 1.87 -2.44 -16.95
C LEU A 155 1.53 -0.98 -16.59
N SER A 156 1.49 -0.60 -15.31
CA SER A 156 1.16 0.76 -14.88
C SER A 156 2.30 1.77 -15.05
N SER A 157 3.55 1.29 -15.14
CA SER A 157 4.72 2.15 -15.18
C SER A 157 5.92 1.47 -15.84
N CYS A 158 7.00 2.22 -16.02
CA CYS A 158 8.30 1.69 -16.42
C CYS A 158 9.29 1.75 -15.25
N ILE A 159 9.98 0.64 -15.03
CA ILE A 159 11.00 0.46 -14.00
C ILE A 159 12.36 0.64 -14.65
N TYR A 160 13.13 1.63 -14.18
CA TYR A 160 14.48 1.90 -14.66
C TYR A 160 15.50 0.95 -14.02
N CYS A 161 16.43 0.46 -14.84
CA CYS A 161 17.63 -0.21 -14.35
C CYS A 161 18.69 0.80 -13.91
N THR A 162 19.37 0.48 -12.82
CA THR A 162 20.38 1.36 -12.21
C THR A 162 21.77 0.71 -12.27
N GLY A 163 22.82 1.54 -12.19
CA GLY A 163 24.21 1.09 -12.31
C GLY A 163 24.50 0.51 -13.70
N ASP A 164 25.26 -0.59 -13.74
CA ASP A 164 25.69 -1.27 -14.98
C ASP A 164 24.72 -2.38 -15.43
N THR A 165 23.47 -2.32 -14.95
CA THR A 165 22.44 -3.30 -15.31
C THR A 165 21.58 -2.79 -16.47
N LYS A 166 21.11 -3.71 -17.31
CA LYS A 166 20.18 -3.43 -18.40
C LYS A 166 18.92 -4.28 -18.28
N PRO A 167 17.79 -3.82 -18.81
CA PRO A 167 16.59 -4.63 -18.92
C PRO A 167 16.87 -5.91 -19.71
N ALA A 168 16.49 -7.05 -19.14
CA ALA A 168 16.56 -8.35 -19.77
C ALA A 168 15.26 -9.12 -19.56
N LEU A 169 14.79 -9.81 -20.60
CA LEU A 169 13.66 -10.72 -20.50
C LEU A 169 14.17 -12.12 -20.17
N ILE A 170 14.08 -12.51 -18.90
CA ILE A 170 14.60 -13.78 -18.40
C ILE A 170 13.42 -14.67 -18.01
N LYS A 171 13.28 -15.81 -18.70
CA LYS A 171 12.15 -16.74 -18.53
C LYS A 171 10.78 -16.06 -18.65
N GLY A 172 10.66 -15.08 -19.55
CA GLY A 172 9.41 -14.35 -19.79
C GLY A 172 9.08 -13.26 -18.76
N LYS A 173 9.96 -13.01 -17.78
CA LYS A 173 9.86 -11.88 -16.85
C LYS A 173 10.94 -10.85 -17.12
N TYR A 174 10.56 -9.58 -17.06
CA TYR A 174 11.54 -8.52 -17.11
C TYR A 174 12.25 -8.38 -15.77
N GLN A 175 13.57 -8.20 -15.83
CA GLN A 175 14.39 -7.84 -14.69
C GLN A 175 15.63 -7.09 -15.14
N CYS A 176 16.23 -6.33 -14.24
CA CYS A 176 17.56 -5.78 -14.48
C CYS A 176 18.61 -6.88 -14.34
N SER A 177 19.47 -7.00 -15.33
CA SER A 177 20.58 -7.96 -15.32
C SER A 177 21.88 -7.26 -15.71
N CYS A 178 22.98 -7.69 -15.10
CA CYS A 178 24.31 -7.22 -15.49
C CYS A 178 24.58 -7.61 -16.93
N TYR A 179 25.04 -6.66 -17.73
CA TYR A 179 25.43 -6.94 -19.10
C TYR A 179 26.86 -7.51 -19.09
N ASP A 180 27.01 -8.82 -18.97
CA ASP A 180 28.32 -9.48 -19.04
C ASP A 180 28.88 -9.40 -20.46
N ASN A 181 29.67 -8.36 -20.72
CA ASN A 181 30.60 -8.31 -21.84
C ASN A 181 32.04 -8.28 -21.32
N ILE A 182 32.47 -9.38 -20.67
CA ILE A 182 33.90 -9.63 -20.47
C ILE A 182 34.21 -11.09 -20.86
N LEU A 183 34.37 -11.32 -22.17
CA LEU A 183 35.27 -12.37 -22.64
C LEU A 183 36.70 -11.84 -22.48
N VAL A 184 37.32 -12.02 -21.30
CA VAL A 184 38.78 -12.00 -21.24
C VAL A 184 39.24 -13.31 -21.87
N VAL A 185 39.50 -13.30 -23.17
CA VAL A 185 40.29 -14.35 -23.79
C VAL A 185 41.71 -14.18 -23.27
N THR A 186 42.02 -14.85 -22.15
CA THR A 186 43.40 -15.09 -21.74
C THR A 186 44.02 -16.06 -22.74
N LEU A 187 44.59 -15.53 -23.82
CA LEU A 187 45.60 -16.24 -24.60
C LEU A 187 46.87 -16.38 -23.76
N THR A 188 46.84 -17.24 -22.75
CA THR A 188 48.06 -17.78 -22.14
C THR A 188 48.28 -19.17 -22.73
N ASN A 189 49.07 -19.22 -23.79
CA ASN A 189 50.20 -20.16 -23.93
C ASN A 189 50.94 -19.88 -25.24
N LEU A 190 51.78 -18.84 -25.22
CA LEU A 190 53.01 -18.82 -26.00
C LEU A 190 54.13 -19.24 -25.06
N LYS A 191 54.53 -20.50 -25.15
CA LYS A 191 55.90 -20.93 -24.88
C LYS A 191 56.21 -22.21 -25.64
#